data_AF-A0A0F2LPQ0-F1
#
_entry.id   AF-A0A0F2LPQ0-F1
#
_cell.length_a   1.000
_cell.length_b   1.000
_cell.length_c   1.000
_cell.angle_alpha   90.00
_cell.angle_beta   90.00
_cell.angle_gamma   90.00
#
_symmetry.space_group_name_H-M   'P 1'
#
loop_
_entity.id
_entity.type
_entity.pdbx_description
1 polymer ?
#
loop_
_entity_poly.entity_id
_entity_poly.type
_entity_poly.pdbx_seq_one_letter_code
_entity_poly.pdbx_strand_id
1 'polypeptide(L)'
;SPQEEISKVAETILEELESRPVIASITVLDRMLHKSKENKCELYKQVDDVIRKIVNKADDFILFSPYGEPTSDRPDEHEDYGVYLSTVPRPNEHDTVKLHEIGVLFRRLVGQ
;
A
#
# COMPACT_ATOMS: atom_id res chain seq x y z
N SER A 1 16.59 7.48 3.37
CA SER A 1 15.87 7.70 4.66
C SER A 1 14.39 7.30 4.51
N PRO A 2 13.56 7.27 5.58
CA PRO A 2 12.12 7.07 5.44
C PRO A 2 11.45 7.99 4.43
N GLN A 3 11.72 9.29 4.53
CA GLN A 3 11.22 10.31 3.60
C GLN A 3 11.67 10.04 2.16
N GLU A 4 12.94 9.66 1.97
CA GLU A 4 13.49 9.42 0.64
C GLU A 4 12.83 8.22 -0.06
N GLU A 5 12.54 7.13 0.68
CA GLU A 5 11.77 6.00 0.12
C GLU A 5 10.37 6.46 -0.30
N ILE A 6 9.64 7.12 0.61
CA ILE A 6 8.28 7.58 0.37
C ILE A 6 8.23 8.47 -0.88
N SER A 7 9.13 9.46 -0.96
CA SER A 7 9.17 10.41 -2.08
C SER A 7 9.55 9.73 -3.39
N LYS A 8 10.63 8.94 -3.43
CA LYS A 8 11.10 8.31 -4.67
C LYS A 8 10.09 7.31 -5.22
N VAL A 9 9.49 6.50 -4.35
CA VAL A 9 8.44 5.55 -4.78
C VAL A 9 7.24 6.31 -5.33
N ALA A 10 6.81 7.40 -4.68
CA ALA A 10 5.71 8.23 -5.16
C ALA A 10 5.99 8.85 -6.54
N GLU A 11 7.18 9.45 -6.70
CA GLU A 11 7.62 10.07 -7.95
C GLU A 11 7.62 9.05 -9.08
N THR A 12 8.23 7.89 -8.88
CA THR A 12 8.25 6.82 -9.89
C THR A 12 6.84 6.33 -10.22
N ILE A 13 5.95 6.16 -9.24
CA ILE A 13 4.56 5.77 -9.52
C ILE A 13 3.88 6.81 -10.41
N LEU A 14 3.98 8.10 -10.05
CA LEU A 14 3.33 9.17 -10.79
C LEU A 14 3.86 9.34 -12.22
N GLU A 15 5.17 9.17 -12.42
CA GLU A 15 5.79 9.20 -13.75
C GLU A 15 5.33 8.02 -14.63
N GLU A 16 5.28 6.81 -14.05
CA GLU A 16 4.99 5.59 -14.79
C GLU A 16 3.50 5.40 -15.10
N LEU A 17 2.62 5.90 -14.23
CA LEU A 17 1.16 5.86 -14.40
C LEU A 17 0.68 6.53 -15.69
N GLU A 18 1.47 7.44 -16.28
CA GLU A 18 1.11 8.10 -17.53
C GLU A 18 1.20 7.17 -18.76
N SER A 19 1.92 6.05 -18.64
CA SER A 19 2.21 5.18 -19.79
C SER A 19 1.85 3.72 -19.60
N ARG A 20 1.78 3.24 -18.35
CA ARG A 20 1.56 1.82 -18.06
C ARG A 20 0.93 1.58 -16.69
N PRO A 21 0.29 0.42 -16.49
CA PRO A 21 -0.10 -0.03 -15.17
C PRO A 21 1.11 -0.21 -14.24
N VAL A 22 0.95 0.15 -12.96
CA VAL A 22 2.04 0.13 -11.97
C VAL A 22 1.67 -0.76 -10.80
N ILE A 23 2.63 -1.59 -10.36
CA ILE A 23 2.61 -2.27 -9.07
C ILE A 23 3.81 -1.76 -8.28
N ALA A 24 3.55 -1.22 -7.09
CA ALA A 24 4.59 -0.66 -6.22
C ALA A 24 4.26 -0.92 -4.75
N SER A 25 5.27 -0.83 -3.89
CA SER A 25 5.14 -1.02 -2.45
C SER A 25 5.92 0.03 -1.68
N ILE A 26 5.33 0.57 -0.62
CA ILE A 26 6.01 1.37 0.39
C ILE A 26 6.14 0.50 1.64
N THR A 27 7.37 0.20 2.05
CA THR A 27 7.67 -0.76 3.15
C THR A 27 8.18 -0.07 4.40
N VAL A 28 8.38 1.25 4.34
CA VAL A 28 8.94 2.04 5.42
C VAL A 28 8.17 1.94 6.74
N LEU A 29 6.83 1.87 6.70
CA LEU A 29 6.01 1.80 7.91
C LEU A 29 6.34 0.54 8.71
N ASP A 30 6.32 -0.61 8.04
CA ASP A 30 6.70 -1.91 8.60
C ASP A 30 8.09 -1.85 9.26
N ARG A 31 9.11 -1.46 8.48
CA ARG A 31 10.50 -1.45 8.96
C ARG A 31 10.77 -0.47 10.11
N MET A 32 10.09 0.69 10.12
CA MET A 32 10.32 1.72 11.13
C MET A 32 9.53 1.44 12.42
N LEU A 33 8.29 0.96 12.30
CA LEU A 33 7.42 0.72 13.44
C LEU A 33 7.82 -0.50 14.27
N HIS A 34 8.55 -1.47 13.69
CA HIS A 34 9.26 -2.51 14.47
C HIS A 34 10.36 -1.91 15.37
N LYS A 35 10.98 -0.78 15.00
CA LYS A 35 12.11 -0.20 15.74
C LYS A 35 11.67 0.80 16.79
N SER A 36 10.74 1.68 16.45
CA SER A 36 10.22 2.71 17.35
C SER A 36 8.88 3.23 16.86
N LYS A 37 7.98 3.50 17.81
CA LYS A 37 6.65 4.09 17.55
C LYS A 37 6.61 5.61 17.80
N GLU A 38 7.71 6.24 18.23
CA GLU A 38 7.75 7.67 18.59
C GLU A 38 7.30 8.61 17.46
N ASN A 39 7.69 8.31 16.21
CA ASN A 39 7.36 9.10 15.02
C ASN A 39 6.23 8.49 14.18
N LYS A 40 5.43 7.59 14.76
CA LYS A 40 4.40 6.82 14.05
C LYS A 40 3.46 7.72 13.26
N CYS A 41 2.83 8.70 13.90
CA CYS A 41 1.83 9.56 13.27
C CYS A 41 2.40 10.37 12.11
N GLU A 42 3.65 10.82 12.23
CA GLU A 42 4.33 11.58 11.19
C GLU A 42 4.65 10.70 9.98
N LEU A 43 5.09 9.45 10.20
CA LEU A 43 5.30 8.49 9.12
C LEU A 43 3.98 8.14 8.40
N TYR A 44 2.90 7.88 9.17
CA TYR A 44 1.58 7.63 8.58
C TYR A 44 1.08 8.82 7.77
N LYS A 45 1.26 10.04 8.27
CA LYS A 45 0.88 11.26 7.55
C LYS A 45 1.63 11.40 6.22
N GLN A 46 2.94 11.15 6.20
CA GLN A 46 3.72 11.21 4.96
C GLN A 46 3.25 10.17 3.92
N VAL A 47 2.95 8.96 4.38
CA VAL A 47 2.41 7.91 3.51
C VAL A 47 1.00 8.27 3.02
N ASP A 48 0.12 8.75 3.89
CA ASP A 48 -1.23 9.20 3.54
C ASP A 48 -1.21 10.34 2.52
N ASP A 49 -0.36 11.34 2.73
CA ASP A 49 -0.19 12.47 1.81
C ASP A 49 0.22 12.02 0.39
N VAL A 50 1.05 10.98 0.29
CA VAL A 50 1.47 10.37 -0.98
C VAL A 50 0.36 9.50 -1.58
N ILE A 51 -0.27 8.64 -0.78
CA ILE A 51 -1.40 7.81 -1.23
C ILE A 51 -2.48 8.70 -1.84
N ARG A 52 -2.84 9.80 -1.16
CA ARG A 52 -3.81 10.78 -1.68
C ARG A 52 -3.42 11.32 -3.06
N LYS A 53 -2.14 11.63 -3.30
CA LYS A 53 -1.67 12.11 -4.61
C LYS A 53 -1.82 11.04 -5.69
N ILE A 54 -1.46 9.80 -5.37
CA ILE A 54 -1.52 8.67 -6.29
C ILE A 54 -2.97 8.33 -6.65
N VAL A 55 -3.85 8.15 -5.65
CA VAL A 55 -5.26 7.77 -5.89
C VAL A 55 -6.06 8.85 -6.60
N ASN A 56 -5.68 10.13 -6.47
CA ASN A 56 -6.31 11.22 -7.22
C ASN A 56 -5.85 11.30 -8.70
N LYS A 57 -4.74 10.65 -9.06
CA LYS A 57 -4.20 10.63 -10.42
C LYS A 57 -4.56 9.35 -11.16
N ALA A 58 -4.73 8.24 -10.45
CA ALA A 58 -5.13 6.95 -11.02
C ALA A 58 -6.65 6.86 -11.21
N ASP A 59 -7.10 6.42 -12.39
CA ASP A 59 -8.52 6.15 -12.66
C ASP A 59 -9.02 4.93 -11.86
N ASP A 60 -8.18 3.89 -11.80
CA ASP A 60 -8.44 2.64 -11.09
C ASP A 60 -7.28 2.30 -10.16
N PHE A 61 -7.58 1.76 -8.97
CA PHE A 61 -6.54 1.40 -8.00
C PHE A 61 -6.92 0.22 -7.12
N ILE A 62 -5.88 -0.44 -6.60
CA ILE A 62 -5.95 -1.38 -5.47
C ILE A 62 -4.89 -0.92 -4.47
N LEU A 63 -5.32 -0.45 -3.30
CA LEU A 63 -4.47 -0.19 -2.13
C LEU A 63 -4.66 -1.33 -1.15
N PHE A 64 -3.56 -1.99 -0.79
CA PHE A 64 -3.60 -3.17 0.06
C PHE A 64 -2.43 -3.20 1.05
N SER A 65 -2.73 -3.62 2.28
CA SER A 65 -1.78 -4.09 3.28
C SER A 65 -2.22 -5.47 3.78
N PRO A 66 -1.35 -6.49 3.79
CA PRO A 66 -1.70 -7.85 4.22
C PRO A 66 -1.95 -7.97 5.72
N TYR A 67 -1.44 -7.04 6.51
CA TYR A 67 -1.50 -7.01 7.96
C TYR A 67 -1.57 -5.56 8.46
N GLY A 68 -1.91 -5.39 9.74
CA GLY A 68 -1.96 -4.10 10.41
C GLY A 68 -0.57 -3.69 10.94
N GLU A 69 -0.52 -3.02 12.08
CA GLU A 69 0.76 -2.49 12.57
C GLU A 69 1.67 -3.55 13.18
N PRO A 70 3.00 -3.36 13.15
CA PRO A 70 3.92 -4.10 13.99
C PRO A 70 3.55 -4.08 15.48
N THR A 71 3.52 -5.24 16.10
CA THR A 71 3.17 -5.39 17.53
C THR A 71 4.39 -5.55 18.43
N SER A 72 5.55 -5.92 17.86
CA SER A 72 6.83 -6.00 18.56
C SER A 72 8.02 -5.61 17.66
N ASP A 73 9.24 -5.80 18.14
CA ASP A 73 10.48 -5.65 17.37
C ASP A 73 10.79 -6.85 16.46
N ARG A 74 9.97 -7.90 16.49
CA ARG A 74 10.13 -9.11 15.68
C ARG A 74 9.48 -8.92 14.30
N PRO A 75 10.20 -9.18 13.19
CA PRO A 75 9.72 -8.85 11.83
C PRO A 75 8.45 -9.58 11.36
N ASP A 76 8.02 -10.61 12.08
CA ASP A 76 6.87 -11.46 11.76
C ASP A 76 5.64 -11.18 12.65
N GLU A 77 5.74 -10.21 13.57
CA GLU A 77 4.68 -9.89 14.51
C GLU A 77 3.94 -8.60 14.13
N HIS A 78 2.71 -8.77 13.63
CA HIS A 78 1.81 -7.71 13.19
C HIS A 78 0.38 -7.93 13.72
N GLU A 79 -0.44 -6.89 13.67
CA GLU A 79 -1.89 -7.02 13.82
C GLU A 79 -2.49 -7.81 12.64
N ASP A 80 -3.52 -8.61 12.90
CA ASP A 80 -4.08 -9.57 11.94
C ASP A 80 -4.70 -8.92 10.68
N TYR A 81 -5.21 -7.70 10.79
CA TYR A 81 -6.00 -7.06 9.73
C TYR A 81 -5.33 -5.78 9.23
N GLY A 82 -5.01 -5.77 7.94
CA GLY A 82 -4.54 -4.57 7.24
C GLY A 82 -5.66 -3.78 6.57
N VAL A 83 -5.31 -3.13 5.46
CA VAL A 83 -6.21 -2.25 4.70
C VAL A 83 -6.44 -2.87 3.32
N TYR A 84 -7.68 -2.79 2.82
CA TYR A 84 -8.00 -3.04 1.43
C TYR A 84 -9.00 -2.00 0.93
N LEU A 85 -8.55 -1.14 0.02
CA LEU A 85 -9.34 -0.12 -0.66
C LEU A 85 -9.14 -0.27 -2.16
N SER A 86 -10.21 -0.31 -2.95
CA SER A 86 -10.09 -0.48 -4.39
C SER A 86 -11.31 0.07 -5.13
N THR A 87 -11.09 0.44 -6.40
CA THR A 87 -12.16 0.74 -7.36
C THR A 87 -12.85 -0.51 -7.90
N VAL A 88 -12.24 -1.71 -7.74
CA VAL A 88 -12.85 -2.97 -8.16
C VAL A 88 -13.58 -3.68 -7.02
N PRO A 89 -14.68 -4.39 -7.32
CA PRO A 89 -15.34 -5.24 -6.34
C PRO A 89 -14.42 -6.33 -5.82
N ARG A 90 -14.57 -6.65 -4.54
CA ARG A 90 -13.93 -7.82 -3.93
C ARG A 90 -14.44 -9.11 -4.60
N PRO A 91 -13.62 -10.19 -4.64
CA PRO A 91 -14.09 -11.49 -5.10
C PRO A 91 -15.26 -12.01 -4.26
N ASN A 92 -15.21 -11.77 -2.95
CA ASN A 92 -16.28 -12.04 -1.99
C ASN A 92 -16.37 -10.85 -1.02
N GLU A 93 -17.58 -10.32 -0.80
CA GLU A 93 -17.82 -9.15 0.04
C GLU A 93 -17.59 -9.42 1.54
N HIS A 94 -17.69 -10.68 1.97
CA HIS A 94 -17.58 -11.08 3.37
C HIS A 94 -16.18 -11.55 3.78
N ASP A 95 -15.28 -11.76 2.82
CA ASP A 95 -13.96 -12.33 3.07
C ASP A 95 -12.85 -11.25 2.99
N THR A 96 -11.73 -11.54 3.64
CA THR A 96 -10.48 -10.82 3.40
C THR A 96 -9.93 -11.20 2.03
N VAL A 97 -9.39 -10.21 1.31
CA VAL A 97 -8.75 -10.43 0.02
C VAL A 97 -7.38 -11.05 0.24
N LYS A 98 -7.13 -12.21 -0.36
CA LYS A 98 -5.85 -12.94 -0.26
C LYS A 98 -4.83 -12.36 -1.24
N LEU A 99 -3.55 -12.50 -0.92
CA LEU A 99 -2.44 -11.99 -1.75
C LEU A 99 -2.51 -12.41 -3.22
N HIS A 100 -2.83 -13.68 -3.50
CA HIS A 100 -2.92 -14.17 -4.87
C HIS A 100 -4.14 -13.60 -5.63
N GLU A 101 -5.19 -13.21 -4.92
CA GLU A 101 -6.39 -12.60 -5.52
C GLU A 101 -6.10 -11.18 -6.00
N ILE A 102 -5.19 -10.46 -5.35
CA ILE A 102 -4.77 -9.10 -5.77
C ILE A 102 -4.21 -9.14 -7.20
N GLY A 103 -3.37 -10.10 -7.53
CA GLY A 103 -2.82 -10.24 -8.88
C GLY A 103 -3.89 -10.57 -9.92
N VAL A 104 -4.92 -11.33 -9.54
CA VAL A 104 -6.07 -11.59 -10.42
C VAL A 104 -6.89 -10.33 -10.64
N LEU A 105 -7.18 -9.57 -9.57
CA LEU A 105 -7.92 -8.31 -9.64
C LEU A 105 -7.18 -7.25 -10.46
N PHE A 106 -5.86 -7.14 -10.28
CA PHE A 106 -5.02 -6.25 -11.07
C PHE A 106 -5.04 -6.61 -12.55
N ARG A 107 -4.93 -7.90 -12.91
CA ARG A 107 -5.04 -8.33 -14.32
C ARG A 107 -6.37 -7.95 -14.96
N ARG A 108 -7.47 -8.09 -14.21
CA ARG A 108 -8.80 -7.66 -14.68
C ARG A 108 -8.85 -6.16 -14.95
N LEU A 109 -8.24 -5.33 -14.09
CA LEU A 109 -8.15 -3.88 -14.29
C LEU A 109 -7.42 -3.51 -15.57
N VAL A 110 -6.31 -4.19 -15.87
CA VAL A 110 -5.48 -3.88 -17.04
C VAL A 110 -5.92 -4.58 -18.33
N GLY A 111 -7.05 -5.31 -18.29
CA GLY A 111 -7.60 -6.02 -19.45
C GLY A 111 -6.80 -7.24 -19.90
N GLN A 112 -6.14 -7.96 -18.97
CA GLN A 112 -5.34 -9.16 -19.22
C GLN A 112 -5.91 -10.44 -18.60
#